data_AF-A0A9P7MVV7-F1
#
_entry.id   AF-A0A9P7MVV7-F1
#
_cell.length_a   1.000
_cell.length_b   1.000
_cell.length_c   1.000
_cell.angle_alpha   90.00
_cell.angle_beta   90.00
_cell.angle_gamma   90.00
#
_symmetry.space_group_name_H-M   'P 1'
#
loop_
_entity.id
_entity.type
_entity.pdbx_description
1 polymer ?
#
loop_
_entity_poly.entity_id
_entity_poly.type
_entity_poly.pdbx_seq_one_letter_code
_entity_poly.pdbx_strand_id
1 'polypeptide(L)'
;MTPPPETNETPLQAGETRKRALSTASDLAADDSQNYKKMKQPVASVRPSLQSLPLELLESIFVYSTNLALPRSSPMLGAKLSGKTTLLRVFMMAFHDTWDHCFGKLENWSENKRAPIGDVSLQSDLLSRPWVNVDFILEAQQAWADKYARDRPYRHHEHEGVLTQRLYQKSIRARNRYMQHALEHELKLWKFEARACFEADYERALHFPPMPFGALTGSLGGSADIHPHVHIPVSLITGPWDEEKKRLLFWLVRAGARVRDDDKEDFWKVRVACLDAAVISPKKVDPLIVNCLMGPWIYTALPKDAADERLAKLSRRIDQRQDKRDMRDVLRFLIKGMDKDRQYLFHDFSDDDLDEDEEVWDNDAMDAMFAAQYFDELYDEEMNEEEMNDEQGDEFDHE
;
A
#
# COMPACT_ATOMS: atom_id res chain seq x y z
N MET A 1 -17.03 -51.22 -22.87
CA MET A 1 -16.00 -51.99 -23.59
C MET A 1 -14.79 -51.09 -23.70
N THR A 2 -13.73 -51.44 -22.98
CA THR A 2 -12.48 -50.69 -22.81
C THR A 2 -11.34 -51.53 -23.39
N PRO A 3 -10.38 -50.93 -24.11
CA PRO A 3 -9.03 -51.48 -24.27
C PRO A 3 -7.92 -50.53 -23.74
N PRO A 4 -6.67 -51.01 -23.56
CA PRO A 4 -5.89 -50.85 -22.32
C PRO A 4 -4.70 -49.85 -22.41
N PRO A 5 -3.89 -49.73 -21.33
CA PRO A 5 -2.86 -48.70 -21.14
C PRO A 5 -1.45 -49.15 -21.58
N GLU A 6 -0.60 -48.18 -21.91
CA GLU A 6 0.85 -48.38 -22.06
C GLU A 6 1.62 -47.74 -20.89
N THR A 7 2.27 -48.61 -20.12
CA THR A 7 3.37 -48.34 -19.19
C THR A 7 4.70 -48.34 -19.94
N ASN A 8 5.67 -47.55 -19.46
CA ASN A 8 7.10 -47.88 -19.28
C ASN A 8 7.95 -46.60 -19.36
N GLU A 9 9.09 -46.44 -18.72
CA GLU A 9 9.77 -47.01 -17.57
C GLU A 9 10.96 -46.05 -17.34
N THR A 10 11.36 -45.85 -16.10
CA THR A 10 12.55 -45.07 -15.71
C THR A 10 13.84 -45.87 -15.94
N PRO A 11 14.99 -45.21 -16.13
CA PRO A 11 16.11 -45.42 -15.17
C PRO A 11 16.91 -44.11 -14.91
N LEU A 12 17.17 -43.64 -13.68
CA LEU A 12 18.12 -44.11 -12.65
C LEU A 12 19.54 -44.44 -13.15
N GLN A 13 20.49 -43.49 -13.00
CA GLN A 13 21.90 -43.63 -12.54
C GLN A 13 22.40 -42.21 -12.17
N ALA A 14 22.88 -41.82 -10.99
CA ALA A 14 23.75 -42.37 -9.94
C ALA A 14 25.26 -42.37 -10.27
N GLY A 15 26.03 -41.64 -9.43
CA GLY A 15 27.49 -41.73 -9.25
C GLY A 15 28.33 -40.89 -10.23
N GLU A 16 29.51 -40.33 -9.91
CA GLU A 16 30.46 -40.67 -8.86
C GLU A 16 31.43 -39.51 -8.54
N THR A 17 31.87 -39.56 -7.29
CA THR A 17 32.99 -38.90 -6.61
C THR A 17 34.34 -39.18 -7.28
N ARG A 18 35.22 -38.16 -7.40
CA ARG A 18 36.62 -38.37 -7.76
C ARG A 18 37.58 -37.80 -6.71
N LYS A 19 38.13 -38.70 -5.89
CA LYS A 19 39.41 -38.56 -5.19
C LYS A 19 40.43 -39.46 -5.90
N ARG A 20 41.63 -38.95 -6.20
CA ARG A 20 42.84 -39.80 -6.22
C ARG A 20 44.09 -38.96 -6.06
N ALA A 21 45.07 -39.59 -5.41
CA ALA A 21 46.24 -39.00 -4.79
C ALA A 21 47.54 -39.33 -5.56
N LEU A 22 48.56 -38.52 -5.23
CA LEU A 22 49.97 -38.83 -4.93
C LEU A 22 50.96 -39.41 -5.96
N SER A 23 52.18 -38.88 -5.78
CA SER A 23 53.54 -39.38 -6.12
C SER A 23 54.08 -38.94 -7.49
N THR A 24 55.36 -38.57 -7.70
CA THR A 24 56.61 -38.75 -6.95
C THR A 24 57.64 -37.69 -7.42
N ALA A 25 58.65 -37.47 -6.59
CA ALA A 25 59.81 -36.59 -6.71
C ALA A 25 60.64 -36.62 -8.01
N SER A 26 61.38 -35.53 -8.25
CA SER A 26 62.76 -35.59 -8.76
C SER A 26 63.56 -34.40 -8.23
N ASP A 27 64.53 -34.69 -7.38
CA ASP A 27 65.65 -33.83 -7.01
C ASP A 27 66.60 -33.66 -8.20
N LEU A 28 67.19 -32.47 -8.37
CA LEU A 28 68.64 -32.22 -8.29
C LEU A 28 69.05 -30.88 -8.94
N ALA A 29 69.56 -30.01 -8.06
CA ALA A 29 70.85 -29.31 -8.13
C ALA A 29 71.02 -27.96 -8.88
N ALA A 30 71.84 -27.14 -8.20
CA ALA A 30 72.64 -25.98 -8.61
C ALA A 30 71.88 -24.66 -8.85
N ASP A 31 71.87 -23.74 -7.89
CA ASP A 31 72.94 -22.77 -7.59
C ASP A 31 73.07 -21.70 -8.68
N ASP A 32 72.42 -20.54 -8.48
CA ASP A 32 73.10 -19.28 -8.80
C ASP A 32 72.52 -18.12 -7.97
N SER A 33 73.45 -17.32 -7.47
CA SER A 33 73.24 -16.17 -6.61
C SER A 33 73.09 -14.89 -7.43
N GLN A 34 72.56 -13.84 -6.78
CA GLN A 34 72.64 -12.43 -7.19
C GLN A 34 71.64 -11.93 -8.27
N ASN A 35 70.52 -11.35 -7.81
CA ASN A 35 70.28 -9.90 -7.91
C ASN A 35 68.91 -9.51 -7.33
N TYR A 36 68.89 -9.17 -6.05
CA TYR A 36 67.79 -8.45 -5.42
C TYR A 36 67.76 -7.00 -5.93
N LYS A 37 67.15 -6.76 -7.10
CA LYS A 37 66.57 -5.45 -7.39
C LYS A 37 65.27 -5.33 -6.62
N LYS A 38 65.33 -4.70 -5.43
CA LYS A 38 64.16 -4.17 -4.70
C LYS A 38 63.39 -3.23 -5.63
N MET A 39 62.46 -3.77 -6.41
CA MET A 39 61.34 -2.99 -6.93
C MET A 39 60.58 -2.48 -5.71
N LYS A 40 60.73 -1.18 -5.43
CA LYS A 40 59.90 -0.47 -4.45
C LYS A 40 58.45 -0.69 -4.89
N GLN A 41 57.74 -1.58 -4.19
CA GLN A 41 56.29 -1.65 -4.31
C GLN A 41 55.77 -0.24 -4.04
N PRO A 42 54.97 0.36 -4.96
CA PRO A 42 54.29 1.59 -4.64
C PRO A 42 53.49 1.33 -3.38
N VAL A 43 53.73 2.14 -2.35
CA VAL A 43 52.93 2.13 -1.12
C VAL A 43 51.49 2.26 -1.57
N ALA A 44 50.74 1.15 -1.54
CA ALA A 44 49.36 1.13 -1.94
C ALA A 44 48.66 2.18 -1.08
N SER A 45 48.25 3.27 -1.71
CA SER A 45 47.44 4.29 -1.07
C SER A 45 46.19 3.58 -0.56
N VAL A 46 46.18 3.30 0.74
CA VAL A 46 45.06 2.66 1.42
C VAL A 46 43.94 3.69 1.36
N ARG A 47 43.11 3.60 0.33
CA ARG A 47 41.89 4.40 0.25
C ARG A 47 41.07 4.03 1.49
N PRO A 48 40.74 4.99 2.36
CA PRO A 48 39.91 4.70 3.52
C PRO A 48 38.60 4.12 3.02
N SER A 49 38.29 2.91 3.47
CA SER A 49 37.04 2.25 3.13
C SER A 49 35.91 2.99 3.85
N LEU A 50 34.76 3.14 3.19
CA LEU A 50 33.57 3.73 3.84
C LEU A 50 33.26 3.05 5.17
N GLN A 51 33.51 1.75 5.25
CA GLN A 51 33.34 0.89 6.41
C GLN A 51 34.16 1.28 7.66
N SER A 52 35.30 1.96 7.46
CA SER A 52 36.18 2.40 8.56
C SER A 52 35.77 3.75 9.15
N LEU A 53 34.74 4.41 8.60
CA LEU A 53 34.23 5.64 9.18
C LEU A 53 33.57 5.39 10.55
N PRO A 54 33.64 6.38 11.46
CA PRO A 54 32.80 6.45 12.65
C PRO A 54 31.31 6.28 12.32
N LEU A 55 30.55 5.71 13.26
CA LEU A 55 29.13 5.41 13.06
C LEU A 55 28.34 6.68 12.72
N GLU A 56 28.61 7.78 13.42
CA GLU A 56 27.91 9.05 13.29
C GLU A 56 28.04 9.64 11.87
N LEU A 57 29.21 9.45 11.24
CA LEU A 57 29.43 9.87 9.86
C LEU A 57 28.70 8.96 8.88
N LEU A 58 28.70 7.65 9.12
CA LEU A 58 27.93 6.69 8.31
C LEU A 58 26.43 6.98 8.37
N GLU A 59 25.89 7.23 9.56
CA GLU A 59 24.49 7.60 9.75
C GLU A 59 24.16 8.92 9.07
N SER A 60 25.04 9.92 9.17
CA SER A 60 24.85 11.20 8.48
C SER A 60 24.82 11.03 6.97
N ILE A 61 25.79 10.30 6.40
CA ILE A 61 25.81 9.97 4.97
C ILE A 61 24.52 9.25 4.56
N PHE A 62 24.07 8.28 5.35
CA PHE A 62 22.86 7.52 5.05
C PHE A 62 21.61 8.41 5.09
N VAL A 63 21.44 9.23 6.12
CA VAL A 63 20.30 10.14 6.28
C VAL A 63 20.26 11.19 5.15
N TYR A 64 21.39 11.80 4.80
CA TYR A 64 21.43 12.81 3.75
C TYR A 64 21.30 12.24 2.34
N SER A 65 21.84 11.04 2.09
CA SER A 65 21.72 10.42 0.76
C SER A 65 20.40 9.72 0.53
N THR A 66 19.67 9.40 1.61
CA THR A 66 18.46 8.55 1.64
C THR A 66 18.58 7.26 0.83
N ASN A 67 19.81 6.83 0.54
CA ASN A 67 20.07 5.75 -0.40
C ASN A 67 19.95 4.40 0.31
N LEU A 68 18.81 3.74 0.12
CA LEU A 68 18.50 2.45 0.73
C LEU A 68 19.39 1.30 0.23
N ALA A 69 20.18 1.51 -0.83
CA ALA A 69 21.20 0.55 -1.26
C ALA A 69 22.46 0.61 -0.38
N LEU A 70 22.72 1.71 0.34
CA LEU A 70 23.93 1.86 1.16
C LEU A 70 24.01 0.80 2.28
N PRO A 71 22.99 0.58 3.14
CA PRO A 71 23.02 -0.51 4.12
C PRO A 71 23.13 -1.90 3.47
N ARG A 72 22.64 -2.05 2.23
CA ARG A 72 22.65 -3.32 1.48
C ARG A 72 23.99 -3.63 0.81
N SER A 73 24.83 -2.61 0.59
CA SER A 73 26.12 -2.75 -0.09
C SER A 73 27.14 -3.58 0.70
N SER A 74 26.98 -3.71 2.01
CA SER A 74 27.84 -4.52 2.88
C SER A 74 27.11 -4.94 4.15
N PRO A 75 27.17 -6.22 4.57
CA PRO A 75 26.55 -6.67 5.82
C PRO A 75 26.99 -5.86 7.06
N MET A 76 28.24 -5.41 7.09
CA MET A 76 28.76 -4.60 8.20
C MET A 76 28.17 -3.18 8.20
N LEU A 77 27.97 -2.59 7.02
CA LEU A 77 27.27 -1.30 6.90
C LEU A 77 25.80 -1.46 7.28
N GLY A 78 25.16 -2.54 6.81
CA GLY A 78 23.80 -2.90 7.19
C GLY A 78 23.64 -2.98 8.71
N ALA A 79 24.49 -3.74 9.40
CA ALA A 79 24.45 -3.86 10.85
C ALA A 79 24.66 -2.52 11.57
N LYS A 80 25.58 -1.68 11.11
CA LYS A 80 25.82 -0.34 11.68
C LYS A 80 24.63 0.61 11.47
N LEU A 81 23.98 0.57 10.30
CA LEU A 81 22.93 1.52 9.90
C LEU A 81 21.51 1.04 10.21
N SER A 82 21.33 -0.18 10.68
CA SER A 82 20.03 -0.75 11.07
C SER A 82 19.58 -0.33 12.48
N GLY A 83 20.28 0.62 13.10
CA GLY A 83 19.87 1.21 14.37
C GLY A 83 18.50 1.88 14.23
N LYS A 84 17.59 1.62 15.17
CA LYS A 84 16.23 2.16 15.16
C LYS A 84 16.20 3.69 15.00
N THR A 85 17.06 4.39 15.73
CA THR A 85 17.18 5.85 15.66
C THR A 85 17.61 6.32 14.27
N THR A 86 18.54 5.61 13.63
CA THR A 86 18.98 5.90 12.25
C THR A 86 17.83 5.73 11.27
N LEU A 87 17.11 4.61 11.36
CA LEU A 87 15.97 4.31 10.50
C LEU A 87 14.83 5.31 10.69
N LEU A 88 14.52 5.71 11.93
CA LEU A 88 13.53 6.75 12.22
C LEU A 88 13.92 8.07 11.56
N ARG A 89 15.19 8.48 11.62
CA ARG A 89 15.66 9.71 10.98
C ARG A 89 15.53 9.67 9.46
N VAL A 90 15.87 8.54 8.83
CA VAL A 90 15.69 8.36 7.38
C VAL A 90 14.21 8.42 7.01
N PHE A 91 13.35 7.73 7.77
CA PHE A 91 11.91 7.73 7.54
C PHE A 91 11.34 9.14 7.69
N MET A 92 11.59 9.81 8.82
CA MET A 92 11.17 11.20 9.04
C MET A 92 11.65 12.14 7.94
N MET A 93 12.83 11.90 7.36
CA MET A 93 13.33 12.72 6.26
C MET A 93 12.56 12.51 4.96
N ALA A 94 12.27 11.26 4.61
CA ALA A 94 11.51 10.91 3.41
C ALA A 94 10.07 11.44 3.42
N PHE A 95 9.47 11.55 4.60
CA PHE A 95 8.10 12.06 4.77
C PHE A 95 8.06 13.52 5.22
N HIS A 96 9.21 14.19 5.42
CA HIS A 96 9.25 15.53 6.01
C HIS A 96 8.41 16.53 5.24
N ASP A 97 8.60 16.60 3.92
CA ASP A 97 7.93 17.62 3.10
C ASP A 97 6.42 17.39 3.04
N THR A 98 5.99 16.12 2.91
CA THR A 98 4.57 15.74 2.93
C THR A 98 3.92 16.05 4.27
N TRP A 99 4.54 15.64 5.39
CA TRP A 99 4.02 15.94 6.72
C TRP A 99 4.04 17.44 7.02
N ASP A 100 5.09 18.16 6.63
CA ASP A 100 5.14 19.61 6.85
C ASP A 100 4.01 20.31 6.11
N HIS A 101 3.74 19.87 4.89
CA HIS A 101 2.65 20.38 4.08
C HIS A 101 1.28 20.06 4.69
N CYS A 102 1.01 18.80 5.03
CA CYS A 102 -0.35 18.32 5.30
C CYS A 102 -0.73 18.29 6.79
N PHE A 103 0.23 18.32 7.72
CA PHE A 103 -0.05 18.12 9.14
C PHE A 103 -1.04 19.15 9.70
N GLY A 104 -2.18 18.64 10.17
CA GLY A 104 -3.27 19.41 10.79
C GLY A 104 -4.07 20.28 9.82
N LYS A 105 -3.86 20.16 8.50
CA LYS A 105 -4.60 20.92 7.49
C LYS A 105 -5.73 20.08 6.89
N LEU A 106 -6.89 20.70 6.70
CA LEU A 106 -7.97 20.16 5.87
C LEU A 106 -7.70 20.63 4.44
N GLU A 107 -6.73 20.01 3.76
CA GLU A 107 -6.40 20.39 2.40
C GLU A 107 -7.31 19.62 1.44
N ASN A 108 -8.16 20.35 0.73
CA ASN A 108 -8.95 19.79 -0.37
C ASN A 108 -7.98 19.63 -1.56
N TRP A 109 -7.45 18.43 -1.75
CA TRP A 109 -6.51 18.14 -2.84
C TRP A 109 -7.09 18.46 -4.22
N SER A 110 -8.41 18.43 -4.36
CA SER A 110 -9.13 18.80 -5.59
C SER A 110 -9.04 20.28 -5.94
N GLU A 111 -8.82 21.18 -4.96
CA GLU A 111 -8.83 22.63 -5.21
C GLU A 111 -7.43 23.21 -5.42
N ASN A 112 -6.40 22.53 -4.94
CA ASN A 112 -5.03 23.01 -5.05
C ASN A 112 -4.36 22.46 -6.31
N LYS A 113 -4.27 23.30 -7.35
CA LYS A 113 -3.50 23.07 -8.60
C LYS A 113 -1.99 22.83 -8.40
N ARG A 114 -1.53 22.62 -7.17
CA ARG A 114 -0.11 22.42 -6.87
C ARG A 114 0.19 20.94 -6.93
N ALA A 115 1.26 20.60 -7.65
CA ALA A 115 1.80 19.25 -7.65
C ALA A 115 1.98 18.75 -6.21
N PRO A 116 1.58 17.51 -5.89
CA PRO A 116 1.76 16.96 -4.56
C PRO A 116 3.22 17.00 -4.12
N ILE A 117 3.44 17.31 -2.84
CA ILE A 117 4.79 17.48 -2.29
C ILE A 117 5.29 16.16 -1.69
N GLY A 118 6.52 15.76 -2.05
CA GLY A 118 7.24 14.63 -1.47
C GLY A 118 7.83 13.69 -2.52
N ASP A 119 8.77 12.83 -2.12
CA ASP A 119 9.38 11.82 -2.99
C ASP A 119 8.57 10.51 -2.96
N VAL A 120 7.75 10.30 -3.99
CA VAL A 120 6.92 9.09 -4.18
C VAL A 120 7.73 7.81 -4.10
N SER A 121 8.87 7.79 -4.79
CA SER A 121 9.67 6.58 -4.96
C SER A 121 10.27 6.20 -3.63
N LEU A 122 10.87 7.16 -2.93
CA LEU A 122 11.47 6.94 -1.61
C LEU A 122 10.44 6.52 -0.55
N GLN A 123 9.27 7.17 -0.51
CA GLN A 123 8.20 6.80 0.43
C GLN A 123 7.69 5.38 0.17
N SER A 124 7.42 5.04 -1.10
CA SER A 124 7.00 3.68 -1.51
C SER A 124 8.05 2.61 -1.13
N ASP A 125 9.32 2.92 -1.39
CA ASP A 125 10.44 2.02 -1.09
C ASP A 125 10.64 1.78 0.41
N LEU A 126 10.40 2.80 1.23
CA LEU A 126 10.47 2.69 2.68
C LEU A 126 9.29 1.91 3.25
N LEU A 127 8.07 2.20 2.83
CA LEU A 127 6.85 1.51 3.29
C LEU A 127 6.84 0.02 2.90
N SER A 128 7.59 -0.35 1.86
CA SER A 128 7.78 -1.74 1.44
C SER A 128 8.83 -2.50 2.26
N ARG A 129 9.51 -1.86 3.24
CA ARG A 129 10.55 -2.54 4.02
C ARG A 129 9.94 -3.40 5.13
N PRO A 130 10.49 -4.60 5.38
CA PRO A 130 9.92 -5.55 6.34
C PRO A 130 10.02 -5.11 7.82
N TRP A 131 10.83 -4.10 8.11
CA TRP A 131 10.95 -3.52 9.46
C TRP A 131 10.01 -2.34 9.68
N VAL A 132 9.35 -1.84 8.62
CA VAL A 132 8.32 -0.80 8.73
C VAL A 132 7.00 -1.47 9.08
N ASN A 133 6.54 -1.20 10.29
CA ASN A 133 5.26 -1.64 10.83
C ASN A 133 4.51 -0.41 11.38
N VAL A 134 3.27 -0.56 11.79
CA VAL A 134 2.45 0.59 12.23
C VAL A 134 3.09 1.29 13.42
N ASP A 135 3.60 0.54 14.39
CA ASP A 135 4.25 1.11 15.57
C ASP A 135 5.46 1.99 15.22
N PHE A 136 6.28 1.54 14.26
CA PHE A 136 7.42 2.28 13.77
C PHE A 136 6.98 3.58 13.08
N ILE A 137 5.93 3.52 12.25
CA ILE A 137 5.42 4.69 11.53
C ILE A 137 4.87 5.72 12.53
N LEU A 138 4.07 5.30 13.50
CA LEU A 138 3.49 6.19 14.51
C LEU A 138 4.57 6.82 15.40
N GLU A 139 5.63 6.08 15.74
CA GLU A 139 6.79 6.63 16.45
C GLU A 139 7.54 7.67 15.62
N ALA A 140 7.71 7.43 14.32
CA ALA A 140 8.30 8.41 13.40
C ALA A 140 7.44 9.67 13.28
N GLN A 141 6.12 9.53 13.16
CA GLN A 141 5.16 10.63 13.12
C GLN A 141 5.22 11.45 14.42
N GLN A 142 5.22 10.79 15.59
CA GLN A 142 5.33 11.46 16.88
C GLN A 142 6.66 12.21 17.02
N ALA A 143 7.78 11.56 16.70
CA ALA A 143 9.11 12.17 16.79
C ALA A 143 9.26 13.37 15.83
N TRP A 144 8.65 13.29 14.65
CA TRP A 144 8.58 14.41 13.72
C TRP A 144 7.72 15.54 14.28
N ALA A 145 6.51 15.25 14.78
CA ALA A 145 5.61 16.26 15.29
C ALA A 145 6.18 16.99 16.51
N ASP A 146 6.84 16.26 17.41
CA ASP A 146 7.51 16.83 18.58
C ASP A 146 8.65 17.81 18.22
N LYS A 147 9.26 17.61 17.05
CA LYS A 147 10.38 18.39 16.54
C LYS A 147 9.94 19.56 15.66
N TYR A 148 8.98 19.35 14.77
CA TYR A 148 8.62 20.28 13.70
C TYR A 148 7.21 20.87 13.82
N ALA A 149 6.32 20.25 14.59
CA ALA A 149 4.91 20.62 14.67
C ALA A 149 4.41 20.90 16.11
N ARG A 150 5.31 21.16 17.05
CA ARG A 150 4.98 21.35 18.48
C ARG A 150 3.91 22.40 18.73
N ASP A 151 3.93 23.48 17.95
CA ASP A 151 3.02 24.63 18.09
C ASP A 151 1.92 24.63 17.02
N ARG A 152 1.83 23.57 16.21
CA ARG A 152 0.81 23.44 15.16
C ARG A 152 -0.41 22.71 15.74
N PRO A 153 -1.63 23.21 15.51
CA PRO A 153 -2.83 22.46 15.87
C PRO A 153 -2.90 21.19 15.02
N TYR A 154 -3.22 20.08 15.66
CA TYR A 154 -3.64 18.86 14.97
C TYR A 154 -5.16 18.80 14.92
N ARG A 155 -5.71 18.34 13.81
CA ARG A 155 -7.13 18.07 13.66
C ARG A 155 -7.28 16.70 13.07
N HIS A 156 -8.25 15.95 13.59
CA HIS A 156 -8.72 14.77 12.91
C HIS A 156 -9.40 15.19 11.60
N HIS A 157 -9.28 14.34 10.59
CA HIS A 157 -9.91 14.60 9.31
C HIS A 157 -11.38 14.23 9.40
N GLU A 158 -12.16 15.22 9.79
CA GLU A 158 -13.61 15.12 9.85
C GLU A 158 -14.19 15.80 8.63
N HIS A 159 -14.40 15.03 7.57
CA HIS A 159 -15.60 15.24 6.79
C HIS A 159 -16.66 14.32 7.40
N GLU A 160 -17.32 14.77 8.48
CA GLU A 160 -18.65 14.25 8.85
C GLU A 160 -19.64 14.69 7.76
N GLY A 161 -19.46 14.17 6.54
CA GLY A 161 -20.51 14.21 5.55
C GLY A 161 -21.75 13.51 6.10
N VAL A 162 -22.91 13.85 5.54
CA VAL A 162 -24.20 13.23 5.90
C VAL A 162 -24.11 11.70 5.90
N LEU A 163 -23.28 11.15 5.02
CA LEU A 163 -22.98 9.72 4.93
C LEU A 163 -22.31 9.19 6.20
N THR A 164 -21.18 9.77 6.62
CA THR A 164 -20.47 9.36 7.85
C THR A 164 -21.40 9.43 9.05
N GLN A 165 -22.26 10.45 9.15
CA GLN A 165 -23.24 10.58 10.23
C GLN A 165 -24.26 9.42 10.26
N ARG A 166 -24.76 9.00 9.10
CA ARG A 166 -25.69 7.86 8.98
C ARG A 166 -25.01 6.53 9.31
N LEU A 167 -23.75 6.35 8.89
CA LEU A 167 -22.96 5.15 9.18
C LEU A 167 -22.85 4.88 10.70
N TYR A 168 -22.83 5.93 11.53
CA TYR A 168 -22.73 5.78 12.97
C TYR A 168 -24.02 5.35 13.68
N GLN A 169 -25.19 5.34 13.02
CA GLN A 169 -26.44 4.97 13.69
C GLN A 169 -26.35 3.58 14.34
N LYS A 170 -25.57 2.68 13.74
CA LYS A 170 -25.36 1.30 14.25
C LYS A 170 -24.29 1.20 15.36
N SER A 171 -23.44 2.21 15.56
CA SER A 171 -22.35 2.18 16.58
C SER A 171 -22.15 3.54 17.28
N ILE A 172 -23.18 4.00 18.00
CA ILE A 172 -23.18 5.27 18.75
C ILE A 172 -22.00 5.37 19.74
N ARG A 173 -21.59 4.25 20.36
CA ARG A 173 -20.51 4.27 21.36
C ARG A 173 -19.14 4.56 20.76
N ALA A 174 -18.78 3.91 19.66
CA ALA A 174 -17.51 4.13 18.98
C ALA A 174 -17.44 5.56 18.43
N ARG A 175 -18.55 6.04 17.86
CA ARG A 175 -18.71 7.44 17.47
C ARG A 175 -18.41 8.39 18.62
N ASN A 176 -19.11 8.23 19.75
CA ASN A 176 -18.99 9.17 20.87
C ASN A 176 -17.56 9.22 21.43
N ARG A 177 -16.85 8.08 21.51
CA ARG A 177 -15.45 8.05 21.93
C ARG A 177 -14.54 8.81 20.95
N TYR A 178 -14.69 8.55 19.66
CA TYR A 178 -13.94 9.26 18.63
C TYR A 178 -14.23 10.76 18.66
N MET A 179 -15.51 11.17 18.70
CA MET A 179 -15.90 12.58 18.74
C MET A 179 -15.37 13.29 19.99
N GLN A 180 -15.36 12.61 21.13
CA GLN A 180 -14.75 13.16 22.34
C GLN A 180 -13.24 13.37 22.15
N HIS A 181 -12.53 12.37 21.61
CA HIS A 181 -11.10 12.47 21.33
C HIS A 181 -10.78 13.59 20.33
N ALA A 182 -11.56 13.72 19.26
CA ALA A 182 -11.39 14.79 18.27
C ALA A 182 -11.65 16.18 18.88
N LEU A 183 -12.73 16.34 19.65
CA LEU A 183 -13.06 17.59 20.33
C LEU A 183 -11.95 18.04 21.29
N GLU A 184 -11.31 17.11 21.99
CA GLU A 184 -10.18 17.40 22.89
C GLU A 184 -8.96 17.99 22.14
N HIS A 185 -8.73 17.57 20.89
CA HIS A 185 -7.72 18.18 20.01
C HIS A 185 -8.15 19.55 19.48
N GLU A 186 -9.40 19.73 19.08
CA GLU A 186 -9.91 21.02 18.58
C GLU A 186 -9.87 22.12 19.64
N LEU A 187 -10.21 21.77 20.88
CA LEU A 187 -10.14 22.67 22.03
C LEU A 187 -8.70 22.95 22.49
N LYS A 188 -7.68 22.40 21.79
CA LYS A 188 -6.26 22.49 22.13
C LYS A 188 -5.95 22.01 23.55
N LEU A 189 -6.80 21.15 24.10
CA LEU A 189 -6.60 20.58 25.42
C LEU A 189 -5.56 19.47 25.38
N TRP A 190 -5.37 18.86 24.20
CA TRP A 190 -4.48 17.73 23.99
C TRP A 190 -3.36 18.06 23.02
N LYS A 191 -2.14 17.68 23.41
CA LYS A 191 -1.00 17.61 22.50
C LYS A 191 -1.23 16.46 21.51
N PHE A 192 -0.79 16.63 20.27
CA PHE A 192 -0.80 15.53 19.30
C PHE A 192 -0.07 14.30 19.85
N GLU A 193 -0.77 13.16 19.82
CA GLU A 193 -0.27 11.85 20.21
C GLU A 193 -0.62 10.87 19.09
N ALA A 194 0.36 10.56 18.24
CA ALA A 194 0.16 9.83 16.99
C ALA A 194 -0.54 8.49 17.21
N ARG A 195 -0.22 7.78 18.29
CA ARG A 195 -0.82 6.48 18.58
C ARG A 195 -2.28 6.61 18.97
N ALA A 196 -2.63 7.47 19.92
CA ALA A 196 -4.01 7.67 20.35
C ALA A 196 -4.90 8.13 19.18
N CYS A 197 -4.40 9.04 18.35
CA CYS A 197 -5.11 9.46 17.15
C CYS A 197 -5.37 8.28 16.20
N PHE A 198 -4.33 7.49 15.91
CA PHE A 198 -4.47 6.30 15.07
C PHE A 198 -5.43 5.26 15.65
N GLU A 199 -5.35 4.96 16.95
CA GLU A 199 -6.24 3.96 17.56
C GLU A 199 -7.70 4.42 17.57
N ALA A 200 -7.95 5.71 17.79
CA ALA A 200 -9.30 6.27 17.69
C ALA A 200 -9.86 6.12 16.27
N ASP A 201 -9.04 6.42 15.26
CA ASP A 201 -9.38 6.22 13.85
C ASP A 201 -9.60 4.76 13.48
N TYR A 202 -8.74 3.85 13.97
CA TYR A 202 -8.81 2.43 13.68
C TYR A 202 -10.03 1.78 14.37
N GLU A 203 -10.27 2.07 15.65
CA GLU A 203 -11.47 1.62 16.38
C GLU A 203 -12.72 2.09 15.64
N ARG A 204 -12.75 3.35 15.20
CA ARG A 204 -13.83 3.89 14.38
C ARG A 204 -14.04 3.08 13.09
N ALA A 205 -12.98 2.85 12.31
CA ALA A 205 -13.06 2.17 11.03
C ALA A 205 -13.55 0.72 11.14
N LEU A 206 -13.19 0.02 12.23
CA LEU A 206 -13.68 -1.34 12.50
C LEU A 206 -15.21 -1.42 12.69
N HIS A 207 -15.85 -0.30 13.03
CA HIS A 207 -17.29 -0.21 13.22
C HIS A 207 -18.05 0.23 11.96
N PHE A 208 -17.36 0.59 10.89
CA PHE A 208 -18.03 0.96 9.65
C PHE A 208 -18.63 -0.29 9.00
N PRO A 209 -19.89 -0.22 8.52
CA PRO A 209 -20.43 -1.27 7.69
C PRO A 209 -19.60 -1.38 6.40
N PRO A 210 -19.65 -2.54 5.71
CA PRO A 210 -19.05 -2.67 4.40
C PRO A 210 -19.72 -1.67 3.44
N MET A 211 -18.90 -0.93 2.71
CA MET A 211 -19.33 0.08 1.76
C MET A 211 -18.88 -0.35 0.35
N PRO A 212 -19.77 -0.27 -0.65
CA PRO A 212 -19.44 -0.66 -2.02
C PRO A 212 -18.50 0.33 -2.72
N PHE A 213 -18.49 1.57 -2.22
CA PHE A 213 -17.58 2.63 -2.67
C PHE A 213 -16.41 2.68 -1.71
N GLY A 214 -15.24 3.13 -2.18
CA GLY A 214 -14.06 3.42 -1.36
C GLY A 214 -14.34 4.54 -0.34
N ALA A 215 -15.29 4.33 0.54
CA ALA A 215 -15.78 5.29 1.50
C ALA A 215 -14.69 5.64 2.50
N LEU A 216 -13.69 4.78 2.73
CA LEU A 216 -12.53 5.20 3.52
C LEU A 216 -11.67 6.20 2.74
N THR A 217 -11.43 5.99 1.44
CA THR A 217 -10.64 6.96 0.64
C THR A 217 -11.29 8.34 0.56
N GLY A 218 -12.62 8.44 0.59
CA GLY A 218 -13.34 9.73 0.61
C GLY A 218 -13.73 10.26 2.00
N SER A 219 -14.10 9.39 2.93
CA SER A 219 -14.64 9.76 4.27
C SER A 219 -13.62 9.64 5.41
N LEU A 220 -12.52 8.89 5.22
CA LEU A 220 -11.38 8.82 6.16
C LEU A 220 -10.07 9.37 5.57
N GLY A 221 -10.00 9.56 4.25
CA GLY A 221 -8.78 9.90 3.49
C GLY A 221 -8.33 11.36 3.59
N GLY A 222 -8.57 12.03 4.72
CA GLY A 222 -8.20 13.43 4.83
C GLY A 222 -6.75 13.67 5.25
N SER A 223 -6.10 12.72 5.94
CA SER A 223 -4.68 12.89 6.28
C SER A 223 -3.88 12.51 5.07
N ALA A 224 -3.46 13.47 4.26
CA ALA A 224 -2.43 13.21 3.26
C ALA A 224 -1.05 13.11 3.93
N ASP A 225 -0.92 12.10 4.80
CA ASP A 225 0.30 11.78 5.53
C ASP A 225 1.35 11.18 4.58
N ILE A 226 0.97 10.77 3.37
CA ILE A 226 1.87 10.30 2.32
C ILE A 226 1.54 10.97 0.98
N HIS A 227 2.49 10.89 0.04
CA HIS A 227 2.24 11.36 -1.31
C HIS A 227 1.11 10.50 -1.96
N PRO A 228 0.12 11.09 -2.66
CA PRO A 228 -1.04 10.35 -3.21
C PRO A 228 -0.69 9.18 -4.14
N HIS A 229 0.46 9.27 -4.83
CA HIS A 229 0.98 8.26 -5.75
C HIS A 229 1.83 7.16 -5.08
N VAL A 230 1.91 7.13 -3.75
CA VAL A 230 2.65 6.07 -3.04
C VAL A 230 2.00 4.71 -3.30
N HIS A 231 2.84 3.71 -3.61
CA HIS A 231 2.39 2.35 -3.90
C HIS A 231 2.11 1.56 -2.62
N ILE A 232 0.92 0.97 -2.55
CA ILE A 232 0.60 -0.02 -1.51
C ILE A 232 1.33 -1.33 -1.83
N PRO A 233 2.10 -1.90 -0.89
CA PRO A 233 2.76 -3.19 -1.09
C PRO A 233 1.76 -4.28 -1.54
N VAL A 234 2.11 -5.05 -2.58
CA VAL A 234 1.24 -6.09 -3.14
C VAL A 234 0.77 -7.09 -2.08
N SER A 235 1.63 -7.42 -1.10
CA SER A 235 1.27 -8.32 0.01
C SER A 235 0.18 -7.79 0.94
N LEU A 236 -0.07 -6.48 0.94
CA LEU A 236 -1.19 -5.85 1.65
C LEU A 236 -2.45 -5.76 0.78
N ILE A 237 -2.33 -5.89 -0.54
CA ILE A 237 -3.47 -5.91 -1.47
C ILE A 237 -4.02 -7.34 -1.61
N THR A 238 -3.15 -8.35 -1.68
CA THR A 238 -3.56 -9.75 -1.96
C THR A 238 -3.80 -10.59 -0.72
N GLY A 239 -3.50 -10.08 0.48
CA GLY A 239 -3.60 -10.83 1.72
C GLY A 239 -2.66 -12.04 1.81
N PRO A 240 -2.87 -12.96 2.78
CA PRO A 240 -3.82 -12.85 3.88
C PRO A 240 -3.43 -11.73 4.86
N TRP A 241 -4.44 -11.19 5.56
CA TRP A 241 -4.28 -10.09 6.53
C TRP A 241 -4.39 -10.60 7.97
N ASP A 242 -3.26 -10.62 8.66
CA ASP A 242 -3.26 -10.61 10.12
C ASP A 242 -3.54 -9.19 10.63
N GLU A 243 -3.68 -9.02 11.96
CA GLU A 243 -4.00 -7.72 12.54
C GLU A 243 -2.96 -6.64 12.23
N GLU A 244 -1.67 -6.99 12.12
CA GLU A 244 -0.64 -6.01 11.78
C GLU A 244 -0.79 -5.52 10.34
N LYS A 245 -1.00 -6.43 9.39
CA LYS A 245 -1.26 -6.06 7.99
C LYS A 245 -2.55 -5.26 7.82
N LYS A 246 -3.59 -5.57 8.59
CA LYS A 246 -4.84 -4.77 8.58
C LYS A 246 -4.59 -3.35 9.04
N ARG A 247 -3.90 -3.18 10.17
CA ARG A 247 -3.56 -1.87 10.72
C ARG A 247 -2.68 -1.08 9.76
N LEU A 248 -1.70 -1.73 9.13
CA LEU A 248 -0.81 -1.10 8.16
C LEU A 248 -1.55 -0.68 6.88
N LEU A 249 -2.39 -1.57 6.34
CA LEU A 249 -3.25 -1.25 5.21
C LEU A 249 -4.18 -0.08 5.54
N PHE A 250 -4.83 -0.11 6.70
CA PHE A 250 -5.66 0.99 7.17
C PHE A 250 -4.88 2.30 7.28
N TRP A 251 -3.68 2.27 7.88
CA TRP A 251 -2.83 3.45 7.98
C TRP A 251 -2.52 4.04 6.60
N LEU A 252 -2.16 3.20 5.61
CA LEU A 252 -1.88 3.63 4.25
C LEU A 252 -3.08 4.29 3.58
N VAL A 253 -4.26 3.65 3.63
CA VAL A 253 -5.49 4.18 3.02
C VAL A 253 -5.91 5.49 3.71
N ARG A 254 -5.86 5.53 5.04
CA ARG A 254 -6.11 6.76 5.83
C ARG A 254 -5.11 7.87 5.49
N ALA A 255 -3.86 7.50 5.22
CA ALA A 255 -2.79 8.42 4.81
C ALA A 255 -2.94 8.95 3.38
N GLY A 256 -3.92 8.48 2.62
CA GLY A 256 -4.18 8.90 1.24
C GLY A 256 -3.63 7.96 0.17
N ALA A 257 -3.09 6.80 0.53
CA ALA A 257 -2.71 5.78 -0.45
C ALA A 257 -3.94 5.29 -1.21
N ARG A 258 -3.82 5.21 -2.54
CA ARG A 258 -4.84 4.59 -3.41
C ARG A 258 -4.23 3.41 -4.13
N VAL A 259 -5.01 2.34 -4.32
CA VAL A 259 -4.61 1.30 -5.27
C VAL A 259 -4.79 1.88 -6.66
N ARG A 260 -3.69 2.03 -7.39
CA ARG A 260 -3.73 2.49 -8.77
C ARG A 260 -3.82 1.33 -9.74
N ASP A 261 -4.48 1.59 -10.86
CA ASP A 261 -4.30 0.79 -12.05
C ASP A 261 -2.83 0.92 -12.47
N ASP A 262 -2.10 -0.19 -12.51
CA ASP A 262 -0.75 -0.24 -13.03
C ASP A 262 -0.87 -0.90 -14.41
N ASP A 263 -0.45 -0.17 -15.46
CA ASP A 263 -0.54 -0.61 -16.85
C ASP A 263 0.31 -1.86 -17.16
N LYS A 264 1.02 -2.41 -16.16
CA LYS A 264 1.67 -3.71 -16.28
C LYS A 264 0.67 -4.80 -16.68
N GLU A 265 0.99 -5.52 -17.75
CA GLU A 265 0.18 -6.60 -18.35
C GLU A 265 -0.35 -7.65 -17.36
N ASP A 266 0.30 -7.79 -16.20
CA ASP A 266 -0.03 -8.79 -15.19
C ASP A 266 -0.76 -8.25 -13.95
N PHE A 267 -1.06 -6.95 -13.87
CA PHE A 267 -1.67 -6.36 -12.67
C PHE A 267 -3.09 -6.89 -12.40
N TRP A 268 -3.81 -7.33 -13.43
CA TRP A 268 -5.10 -8.01 -13.27
C TRP A 268 -5.02 -9.27 -12.37
N LYS A 269 -3.85 -9.93 -12.30
CA LYS A 269 -3.64 -11.07 -11.38
C LYS A 269 -3.69 -10.63 -9.92
N VAL A 270 -3.20 -9.42 -9.62
CA VAL A 270 -3.27 -8.80 -8.29
C VAL A 270 -4.72 -8.50 -7.94
N ARG A 271 -5.51 -7.96 -8.88
CA ARG A 271 -6.96 -7.74 -8.69
C ARG A 271 -7.70 -9.03 -8.36
N VAL A 272 -7.47 -10.07 -9.17
CA VAL A 272 -8.09 -11.38 -8.97
C VAL A 272 -7.71 -11.97 -7.62
N ALA A 273 -6.43 -11.91 -7.24
CA ALA A 273 -5.97 -12.39 -5.95
C ALA A 273 -6.57 -11.58 -4.78
N CYS A 274 -6.69 -10.26 -4.92
CA CYS A 274 -7.36 -9.38 -3.96
C CYS A 274 -8.84 -9.79 -3.78
N LEU A 275 -9.60 -9.92 -4.88
CA LEU A 275 -11.00 -10.29 -4.84
C LEU A 275 -11.21 -11.70 -4.24
N ASP A 276 -10.38 -12.65 -4.68
CA ASP A 276 -10.41 -14.03 -4.18
C ASP A 276 -10.12 -14.05 -2.66
N ALA A 277 -9.15 -13.28 -2.17
CA ALA A 277 -8.75 -13.26 -0.77
C ALA A 277 -9.67 -12.43 0.12
N ALA A 278 -10.20 -11.30 -0.35
CA ALA A 278 -11.00 -10.37 0.45
C ALA A 278 -12.46 -10.80 0.57
N VAL A 279 -13.04 -11.35 -0.51
CA VAL A 279 -14.50 -11.47 -0.64
C VAL A 279 -14.94 -12.91 -0.92
N ILE A 280 -14.28 -13.60 -1.84
CA ILE A 280 -14.76 -14.92 -2.31
C ILE A 280 -14.38 -16.04 -1.34
N SER A 281 -13.11 -16.16 -0.99
CA SER A 281 -12.57 -17.28 -0.21
C SER A 281 -12.87 -17.24 1.30
N PRO A 282 -12.91 -16.07 1.97
CA PRO A 282 -13.14 -16.02 3.41
C PRO A 282 -14.50 -16.58 3.79
N LYS A 283 -14.57 -17.36 4.88
CA LYS A 283 -15.86 -17.78 5.44
C LYS A 283 -16.70 -16.57 5.87
N LYS A 284 -16.06 -15.58 6.47
CA LYS A 284 -16.66 -14.30 6.88
C LYS A 284 -15.84 -13.18 6.24
N VAL A 285 -16.50 -12.34 5.45
CA VAL A 285 -15.87 -11.17 4.84
C VAL A 285 -15.56 -10.12 5.92
N ASP A 286 -14.37 -9.52 5.84
CA ASP A 286 -13.92 -8.48 6.76
C ASP A 286 -14.30 -7.09 6.21
N PRO A 287 -15.24 -6.36 6.87
CA PRO A 287 -15.68 -5.05 6.38
C PRO A 287 -14.54 -4.04 6.26
N LEU A 288 -13.53 -4.09 7.14
CA LEU A 288 -12.41 -3.16 7.06
C LEU A 288 -11.59 -3.37 5.78
N ILE A 289 -11.31 -4.64 5.43
CA ILE A 289 -10.58 -4.97 4.20
C ILE A 289 -11.37 -4.54 2.97
N VAL A 290 -12.68 -4.82 2.95
CA VAL A 290 -13.58 -4.38 1.89
C VAL A 290 -13.51 -2.87 1.73
N ASN A 291 -13.65 -2.13 2.83
CA ASN A 291 -13.65 -0.68 2.85
C ASN A 291 -12.30 -0.06 2.45
N CYS A 292 -11.18 -0.76 2.69
CA CYS A 292 -9.83 -0.32 2.31
C CYS A 292 -9.50 -0.60 0.84
N LEU A 293 -9.96 -1.72 0.28
CA LEU A 293 -9.49 -2.22 -1.01
C LEU A 293 -10.56 -2.26 -2.10
N MET A 294 -11.84 -2.38 -1.78
CA MET A 294 -12.88 -2.49 -2.81
C MET A 294 -13.22 -1.11 -3.34
N GLY A 295 -13.05 -0.94 -4.64
CA GLY A 295 -13.35 0.28 -5.38
C GLY A 295 -13.31 0.02 -6.89
N PRO A 296 -13.53 1.04 -7.73
CA PRO A 296 -13.67 0.86 -9.17
C PRO A 296 -12.52 0.10 -9.85
N TRP A 297 -11.30 0.30 -9.37
CA TRP A 297 -10.09 -0.36 -9.86
C TRP A 297 -10.14 -1.89 -9.84
N ILE A 298 -10.97 -2.53 -8.99
CA ILE A 298 -10.95 -4.00 -8.84
C ILE A 298 -11.53 -4.72 -10.07
N TYR A 299 -12.41 -4.06 -10.83
CA TYR A 299 -13.10 -4.63 -11.97
C TYR A 299 -12.70 -4.00 -13.32
N THR A 300 -11.69 -3.12 -13.34
CA THR A 300 -11.12 -2.60 -14.59
C THR A 300 -10.19 -3.63 -15.24
N ALA A 301 -10.28 -3.73 -16.58
CA ALA A 301 -9.38 -4.53 -17.42
C ALA A 301 -9.15 -5.99 -17.00
N LEU A 302 -10.14 -6.67 -16.40
CA LEU A 302 -10.06 -8.10 -16.13
C LEU A 302 -10.24 -8.90 -17.44
N PRO A 303 -9.42 -9.95 -17.69
CA PRO A 303 -9.71 -10.93 -18.73
C PRO A 303 -11.11 -11.52 -18.56
N LYS A 304 -11.82 -11.73 -19.67
CA LYS A 304 -13.23 -12.16 -19.64
C LYS A 304 -13.43 -13.48 -18.89
N ASP A 305 -12.57 -14.45 -19.13
CA ASP A 305 -12.57 -15.75 -18.44
C ASP A 305 -12.36 -15.60 -16.93
N ALA A 306 -11.43 -14.74 -16.52
CA ALA A 306 -11.19 -14.45 -15.11
C ALA A 306 -12.40 -13.75 -14.46
N ALA A 307 -13.04 -12.80 -15.15
CA ALA A 307 -14.24 -12.11 -14.69
C ALA A 307 -15.42 -13.08 -14.54
N ASP A 308 -15.71 -13.89 -15.57
CA ASP A 308 -16.80 -14.87 -15.59
C ASP A 308 -16.68 -15.89 -14.45
N GLU A 309 -15.46 -16.38 -14.19
CA GLU A 309 -15.20 -17.32 -13.09
C GLU A 309 -15.54 -16.69 -11.72
N ARG A 310 -15.20 -15.41 -11.53
CA ARG A 310 -15.37 -14.70 -10.25
C ARG A 310 -16.82 -14.26 -10.05
N LEU A 311 -17.50 -13.83 -11.12
CA LEU A 311 -18.95 -13.60 -11.13
C LEU A 311 -19.70 -14.86 -10.67
N ALA A 312 -19.39 -16.02 -11.26
CA ALA A 312 -20.03 -17.29 -10.85
C ALA A 312 -19.75 -17.65 -9.38
N LYS A 313 -18.57 -17.31 -8.83
CA LYS A 313 -18.25 -17.52 -7.41
C LYS A 313 -19.01 -16.56 -6.49
N LEU A 314 -19.11 -15.28 -6.86
CA LEU A 314 -19.82 -14.26 -6.11
C LEU A 314 -21.33 -14.54 -6.05
N SER A 315 -21.95 -14.88 -7.20
CA SER A 315 -23.37 -15.27 -7.25
C SER A 315 -23.66 -16.45 -6.32
N ARG A 316 -22.86 -17.53 -6.41
CA ARG A 316 -23.00 -18.68 -5.50
C ARG A 316 -22.88 -18.31 -4.03
N ARG A 317 -22.04 -17.33 -3.68
CA ARG A 317 -21.89 -16.87 -2.29
C ARG A 317 -23.14 -16.14 -1.80
N ILE A 318 -23.70 -15.25 -2.63
CA ILE A 318 -24.96 -14.55 -2.31
C ILE A 318 -26.10 -15.55 -2.09
N ASP A 319 -26.23 -16.54 -2.98
CA ASP A 319 -27.27 -17.57 -2.91
C ASP A 319 -27.22 -18.40 -1.62
N GLN A 320 -26.02 -18.60 -1.06
CA GLN A 320 -25.84 -19.33 0.20
C GLN A 320 -26.33 -18.56 1.43
N ARG A 321 -26.64 -17.25 1.32
CA ARG A 321 -27.15 -16.37 2.38
C ARG A 321 -26.36 -16.42 3.70
N GLN A 322 -25.06 -16.68 3.64
CA GLN A 322 -24.19 -16.74 4.83
C GLN A 322 -23.75 -15.36 5.33
N ASP A 323 -23.68 -14.38 4.43
CA ASP A 323 -23.32 -13.01 4.76
C ASP A 323 -24.53 -12.18 5.22
N LYS A 324 -24.27 -11.14 6.01
CA LYS A 324 -25.29 -10.16 6.41
C LYS A 324 -25.78 -9.34 5.20
N ARG A 325 -26.96 -8.72 5.31
CA ARG A 325 -27.62 -7.96 4.24
C ARG A 325 -26.70 -6.88 3.65
N ASP A 326 -26.14 -6.04 4.51
CA ASP A 326 -25.17 -5.00 4.17
C ASP A 326 -23.96 -5.52 3.40
N MET A 327 -23.43 -6.70 3.75
CA MET A 327 -22.36 -7.31 2.97
C MET A 327 -22.86 -7.84 1.62
N ARG A 328 -24.04 -8.47 1.57
CA ARG A 328 -24.62 -8.95 0.30
C ARG A 328 -24.85 -7.81 -0.69
N ASP A 329 -25.22 -6.61 -0.21
CA ASP A 329 -25.37 -5.43 -1.06
C ASP A 329 -24.04 -5.02 -1.69
N VAL A 330 -22.93 -5.09 -0.94
CA VAL A 330 -21.58 -4.90 -1.50
C VAL A 330 -21.23 -6.00 -2.52
N LEU A 331 -21.59 -7.26 -2.27
CA LEU A 331 -21.37 -8.34 -3.23
C LEU A 331 -22.15 -8.12 -4.54
N ARG A 332 -23.43 -7.71 -4.44
CA ARG A 332 -24.27 -7.36 -5.60
C ARG A 332 -23.65 -6.20 -6.38
N PHE A 333 -23.16 -5.19 -5.68
CA PHE A 333 -22.45 -4.08 -6.29
C PHE A 333 -21.20 -4.54 -7.07
N LEU A 334 -20.38 -5.42 -6.49
CA LEU A 334 -19.22 -5.98 -7.17
C LEU A 334 -19.61 -6.76 -8.43
N ILE A 335 -20.68 -7.57 -8.35
CA ILE A 335 -21.24 -8.28 -9.52
C ILE A 335 -21.63 -7.27 -10.61
N LYS A 336 -22.38 -6.21 -10.27
CA LYS A 336 -22.80 -5.18 -11.22
C LYS A 336 -21.62 -4.46 -11.87
N GLY A 337 -20.54 -4.18 -11.13
CA GLY A 337 -19.32 -3.57 -11.66
C GLY A 337 -18.55 -4.48 -12.61
N MET A 338 -18.55 -5.79 -12.35
CA MET A 338 -17.87 -6.79 -13.17
C MET A 338 -18.68 -7.23 -14.40
N ASP A 339 -20.01 -7.23 -14.30
CA ASP A 339 -20.94 -7.68 -15.33
C ASP A 339 -21.23 -6.61 -16.40
N LYS A 340 -20.19 -6.19 -17.12
CA LYS A 340 -20.31 -5.18 -18.20
C LYS A 340 -21.29 -5.60 -19.30
N ASP A 341 -21.41 -6.91 -19.53
CA ASP A 341 -22.31 -7.51 -20.53
C ASP A 341 -23.74 -7.69 -20.02
N ARG A 342 -24.03 -7.36 -18.75
CA ARG A 342 -25.35 -7.46 -18.12
C ARG A 342 -25.96 -8.88 -18.12
N GLN A 343 -25.13 -9.92 -18.09
CA GLN A 343 -25.58 -11.31 -18.10
C GLN A 343 -26.16 -11.80 -16.76
N TYR A 344 -25.89 -11.09 -15.67
CA TYR A 344 -26.23 -11.45 -14.28
C TYR A 344 -27.29 -10.52 -13.66
N LEU A 345 -28.05 -9.78 -14.48
CA LEU A 345 -29.06 -8.79 -14.06
C LEU A 345 -30.12 -9.33 -13.06
N PHE A 346 -30.35 -10.64 -13.04
CA PHE A 346 -31.34 -11.28 -12.15
C PHE A 346 -30.99 -11.18 -10.66
N HIS A 347 -29.74 -10.87 -10.32
CA HIS A 347 -29.33 -10.70 -8.91
C HIS A 347 -29.50 -9.25 -8.39
N ASP A 348 -29.91 -8.31 -9.24
CA ASP A 348 -30.08 -6.90 -8.87
C ASP A 348 -31.36 -6.63 -8.05
N PHE A 349 -32.37 -7.48 -8.17
CA PHE A 349 -33.69 -7.28 -7.55
C PHE A 349 -34.22 -8.59 -6.97
N SER A 350 -33.74 -8.95 -5.78
CA SER A 350 -34.33 -10.06 -5.02
C SER A 350 -35.57 -9.54 -4.29
N ASP A 351 -36.76 -9.95 -4.72
CA ASP A 351 -38.07 -9.60 -4.12
C ASP A 351 -38.16 -9.85 -2.60
N ASP A 352 -37.30 -10.71 -2.04
CA ASP A 352 -37.21 -10.98 -0.59
C ASP A 352 -36.78 -9.77 0.27
N ASP A 353 -36.35 -8.66 -0.34
CA ASP A 353 -35.91 -7.46 0.39
C ASP A 353 -37.06 -6.46 0.69
N LEU A 354 -38.32 -6.78 0.32
CA LEU A 354 -39.49 -5.89 0.46
C LEU A 354 -40.23 -5.97 1.80
N ASP A 355 -39.89 -6.93 2.68
CA ASP A 355 -40.71 -7.24 3.87
C ASP A 355 -40.14 -6.76 5.23
N GLU A 356 -39.04 -6.00 5.27
CA GLU A 356 -38.52 -5.44 6.53
C GLU A 356 -38.39 -3.92 6.44
N ASP A 357 -39.13 -3.22 7.32
CA ASP A 357 -39.17 -1.76 7.55
C ASP A 357 -37.81 -1.12 7.93
N GLU A 358 -36.68 -1.73 7.57
CA GLU A 358 -35.35 -1.14 7.71
C GLU A 358 -35.12 -0.17 6.54
N GLU A 359 -34.86 1.11 6.85
CA GLU A 359 -34.51 2.17 5.89
C GLU A 359 -33.49 1.65 4.86
N VAL A 360 -34.00 1.24 3.70
CA VAL A 360 -33.21 0.92 2.52
C VAL A 360 -32.38 2.16 2.22
N TRP A 361 -31.09 1.96 1.92
CA TRP A 361 -30.25 3.04 1.42
C TRP A 361 -30.97 3.65 0.24
N ASP A 362 -31.44 4.89 0.41
CA ASP A 362 -32.21 5.60 -0.60
C ASP A 362 -31.43 5.51 -1.91
N ASN A 363 -31.97 4.82 -2.91
CA ASN A 363 -31.23 4.53 -4.15
C ASN A 363 -30.77 5.84 -4.80
N ASP A 364 -31.53 6.92 -4.61
CA ASP A 364 -31.19 8.28 -5.04
C ASP A 364 -29.91 8.81 -4.36
N ALA A 365 -29.64 8.44 -3.11
CA ALA A 365 -28.40 8.79 -2.42
C ALA A 365 -27.21 7.99 -2.97
N MET A 366 -27.39 6.71 -3.30
CA MET A 366 -26.37 5.87 -3.94
C MET A 366 -26.04 6.37 -5.36
N ASP A 367 -27.05 6.76 -6.13
CA ASP A 367 -26.88 7.29 -7.48
C ASP A 367 -26.25 8.69 -7.47
N ALA A 368 -26.63 9.57 -6.54
CA ALA A 368 -25.97 10.86 -6.34
C ALA A 368 -24.50 10.71 -5.91
N MET A 369 -24.18 9.70 -5.11
CA MET A 369 -22.81 9.36 -4.74
C MET A 369 -21.99 8.89 -5.95
N PHE A 370 -22.59 8.06 -6.81
CA PHE A 370 -21.96 7.64 -8.07
C PHE A 370 -21.61 8.83 -8.94
N ALA A 371 -22.55 9.76 -9.11
CA ALA A 371 -22.32 10.95 -9.92
C ALA A 371 -21.13 11.75 -9.38
N ALA A 372 -21.08 12.01 -8.06
CA ALA A 372 -20.01 12.81 -7.46
C ALA A 372 -18.61 12.21 -7.67
N GLN A 373 -18.45 10.89 -7.50
CA GLN A 373 -17.14 10.24 -7.63
C GLN A 373 -16.70 10.07 -9.09
N TYR A 374 -17.65 9.82 -10.00
CA TYR A 374 -17.36 9.68 -11.43
C TYR A 374 -16.99 11.02 -12.08
N PHE A 375 -17.55 12.14 -11.59
CA PHE A 375 -17.13 13.47 -12.03
C PHE A 375 -15.67 13.74 -11.67
N ASP A 376 -15.23 13.42 -10.44
CA ASP A 376 -13.83 13.64 -10.05
C ASP A 376 -12.83 12.86 -10.91
N GLU A 377 -13.13 11.60 -11.29
CA GLU A 377 -12.25 10.79 -12.15
C GLU A 377 -12.22 11.27 -13.62
N LEU A 378 -13.36 11.73 -14.17
CA LEU A 378 -13.43 12.22 -15.56
C LEU A 378 -12.68 13.54 -15.77
N TYR A 379 -12.64 14.40 -14.75
CA TYR A 379 -11.86 15.64 -14.80
C TYR A 379 -10.34 15.38 -14.78
N ASP A 380 -9.89 14.31 -14.10
CA ASP A 380 -8.46 13.95 -14.08
C ASP A 380 -7.97 13.38 -15.44
N GLU A 381 -8.83 12.67 -16.19
CA GLU A 381 -8.48 12.15 -17.53
C GLU A 381 -8.46 13.24 -18.61
N GLU A 382 -9.48 14.12 -18.67
CA GLU A 382 -9.53 15.20 -19.68
C GLU A 382 -8.37 16.20 -19.53
N MET A 383 -7.92 16.46 -18.29
CA MET A 383 -6.81 17.39 -18.02
C MET A 383 -5.44 16.85 -18.46
N ASN A 384 -5.22 15.53 -18.39
CA ASN A 384 -3.99 14.93 -18.90
C ASN A 384 -3.90 14.95 -20.44
N GLU A 385 -5.04 15.00 -21.14
CA GLU A 385 -5.06 15.13 -22.60
C GLU A 385 -4.83 16.58 -23.06
N GLU A 386 -5.30 17.60 -22.32
CA GLU A 386 -5.06 19.01 -22.66
C GLU A 386 -3.59 19.43 -22.45
N GLU A 387 -2.95 19.04 -21.34
CA GLU A 387 -1.53 19.39 -21.09
C GLU A 387 -0.56 18.77 -22.12
N MET A 388 -0.90 17.61 -22.72
CA MET A 388 -0.09 17.04 -23.81
C MET A 388 -0.23 17.76 -25.15
N ASN A 389 -1.30 18.53 -25.37
CA ASN A 389 -1.50 19.24 -26.62
C ASN A 389 -0.82 20.62 -26.63
N ASP A 390 -0.65 21.26 -25.48
CA ASP A 390 -0.02 22.59 -25.39
C ASP A 390 1.53 22.54 -25.50
N GLU A 391 2.18 21.41 -25.22
CA GLU A 391 3.65 21.27 -25.39
C GLU A 391 4.11 21.02 -26.84
N GLN A 392 3.20 20.80 -27.80
CA GLN A 392 3.56 20.59 -29.22
C GLN A 392 3.42 21.85 -30.11
N GLY A 393 3.02 23.00 -29.54
CA GLY A 393 2.68 24.19 -30.32
C GLY A 393 3.81 25.16 -30.68
N ASP A 394 4.99 25.08 -30.06
CA ASP A 394 5.96 26.20 -30.04
C ASP A 394 7.25 25.98 -30.85
N GLU A 395 7.23 25.12 -31.88
CA GLU A 395 8.42 24.84 -32.71
C GLU A 395 8.25 25.16 -34.21
N PHE A 396 7.61 26.26 -34.60
CA PHE A 396 7.75 26.78 -35.98
C PHE A 396 7.48 28.29 -36.03
N ASP A 397 8.55 29.11 -36.02
CA ASP A 397 8.69 30.33 -36.85
C ASP A 397 9.99 31.09 -36.52
N HIS A 398 11.10 30.67 -37.14
CA HIS A 398 12.26 31.54 -37.36
C HIS A 398 12.92 31.19 -38.71
N GLU A 399 12.46 31.87 -39.77
CA GLU A 399 13.25 32.19 -40.97
C GLU A 399 13.12 33.67 -41.33
#